data_AF-A0A4Y4MB57-F1
#
_entry.id   AF-A0A4Y4MB57-F1
#
_cell.length_a   1.000
_cell.length_b   1.000
_cell.length_c   1.000
_cell.angle_alpha   90.00
_cell.angle_beta   90.00
_cell.angle_gamma   90.00
#
_symmetry.space_group_name_H-M   'P 1'
#
loop_
_entity.id
_entity.type
_entity.pdbx_description
1 polymer ?
#
loop_
_entity_poly.entity_id
_entity_poly.type
_entity_poly.pdbx_seq_one_letter_code
_entity_poly.pdbx_strand_id
1 'polypeptide(L)'
;MLRSDVLKDHIDDIYDKMNQLSINKVENEVFLRTSIMDKVRDAKNIMGKDSAQSFKHYAVLMKQIVPMMTLKAKIIEVEYQKKTVLRDLDECMGKIKVTNNELRKDPTRNFTGSKRRR
;
A
#
# COMPACT_ATOMS: atom_id res chain seq x y z
N MET A 1 -28.41 26.57 -6.10
CA MET A 1 -27.68 25.71 -5.15
C MET A 1 -26.99 26.62 -4.14
N LEU A 2 -27.19 26.39 -2.84
CA LEU A 2 -26.46 27.12 -1.82
C LEU A 2 -25.03 26.57 -1.72
N ARG A 3 -24.06 27.41 -1.33
CA ARG A 3 -22.65 26.99 -1.15
C ARG A 3 -22.51 25.85 -0.14
N SER A 4 -23.42 25.77 0.83
CA SER A 4 -23.53 24.67 1.79
C SER A 4 -23.85 23.34 1.14
N ASP A 5 -24.70 23.33 0.11
CA ASP A 5 -25.13 22.11 -0.59
C ASP A 5 -23.96 21.55 -1.40
N VAL A 6 -23.26 22.42 -2.13
CA VAL A 6 -22.06 22.07 -2.90
C VAL A 6 -20.95 21.53 -1.98
N LEU A 7 -20.78 22.13 -0.80
CA LEU A 7 -19.79 21.66 0.17
C LEU A 7 -20.17 20.30 0.74
N LYS A 8 -21.46 20.06 1.00
CA LYS A 8 -21.95 18.75 1.44
C LYS A 8 -21.66 17.67 0.41
N ASP A 9 -22.03 17.91 -0.86
CA ASP A 9 -21.79 16.95 -1.94
C ASP A 9 -20.29 16.61 -2.08
N HIS A 10 -19.42 17.61 -1.92
CA HIS A 10 -17.97 17.38 -1.90
C HIS A 10 -17.50 16.50 -0.74
N ILE A 11 -18.10 16.66 0.44
CA ILE A 11 -17.73 15.90 1.64
C ILE A 11 -18.24 14.46 1.55
N ASP A 12 -19.46 14.28 1.05
CA ASP A 12 -20.07 12.96 0.82
C ASP A 12 -19.22 12.16 -0.19
N ASP A 13 -18.76 12.77 -1.27
CA ASP A 13 -17.87 12.10 -2.24
C ASP A 13 -16.48 11.80 -1.66
N ILE A 14 -15.94 12.66 -0.79
CA ILE A 14 -14.70 12.34 -0.05
C ILE A 14 -14.91 11.10 0.82
N TYR A 15 -16.03 11.03 1.54
CA TYR A 15 -16.37 9.91 2.41
C TYR A 15 -16.53 8.61 1.62
N ASP A 16 -17.24 8.64 0.50
CA ASP A 16 -17.43 7.46 -0.36
C ASP A 16 -16.10 6.93 -0.91
N LYS A 17 -15.21 7.83 -1.34
CA LYS A 17 -13.87 7.43 -1.79
C LYS A 17 -13.02 6.87 -0.66
N MET A 18 -13.10 7.43 0.55
CA MET A 18 -12.44 6.86 1.72
C MET A 18 -12.97 5.46 2.06
N ASN A 19 -14.27 5.23 1.92
CA ASN A 19 -14.86 3.90 2.09
C ASN A 19 -14.35 2.91 1.04
N GLN A 20 -14.24 3.31 -0.23
CA GLN A 20 -13.65 2.48 -1.28
C GLN A 20 -12.19 2.11 -0.97
N LEU A 21 -11.43 3.06 -0.43
CA LEU A 21 -10.04 2.85 -0.01
C LEU A 21 -9.94 1.88 1.18
N SER A 22 -10.92 1.90 2.09
CA SER A 22 -10.91 1.02 3.28
C SER A 22 -11.13 -0.46 2.95
N ILE A 23 -11.88 -0.75 1.88
CA ILE A 23 -12.20 -2.11 1.45
C ILE A 23 -11.15 -2.63 0.44
N ASN A 24 -10.08 -1.86 0.18
CA ASN A 24 -9.08 -2.12 -0.87
C ASN A 24 -9.74 -2.47 -2.22
N LYS A 25 -10.88 -1.82 -2.52
CA LYS A 25 -11.81 -2.22 -3.59
C LYS A 25 -11.40 -1.74 -4.98
N VAL A 26 -10.21 -1.16 -5.11
CA VAL A 26 -9.74 -0.47 -6.32
C VAL A 26 -8.36 -0.98 -6.70
N GLU A 27 -8.16 -1.28 -7.99
CA GLU A 27 -6.88 -1.75 -8.53
C GLU A 27 -5.73 -0.76 -8.30
N ASN A 28 -6.03 0.54 -8.23
CA ASN A 28 -5.05 1.60 -8.06
C ASN A 28 -5.37 2.48 -6.83
N GLU A 29 -4.88 2.04 -5.66
CA GLU A 29 -4.99 2.80 -4.41
C GLU A 29 -4.28 4.16 -4.47
N VAL A 30 -3.22 4.31 -5.27
CA VAL A 30 -2.48 5.57 -5.41
C VAL A 30 -3.36 6.63 -6.06
N PHE A 31 -4.06 6.28 -7.15
CA PHE A 31 -4.98 7.19 -7.82
C PHE A 31 -6.13 7.62 -6.89
N LEU A 32 -6.73 6.66 -6.18
CA LEU A 32 -7.81 6.96 -5.24
C LEU A 32 -7.36 7.89 -4.12
N ARG A 33 -6.16 7.67 -3.56
CA ARG A 33 -5.58 8.56 -2.55
C ARG A 33 -5.35 9.97 -3.07
N THR A 34 -4.79 10.12 -4.27
CA THR A 34 -4.59 11.45 -4.89
C THR A 34 -5.94 12.15 -5.08
N SER A 35 -6.94 11.43 -5.61
CA SER A 35 -8.30 11.96 -5.78
C SER A 35 -8.92 12.43 -4.46
N ILE A 36 -8.75 11.70 -3.37
CA ILE A 36 -9.21 12.11 -2.03
C ILE A 36 -8.50 13.41 -1.59
N MET A 37 -7.18 13.46 -1.74
CA MET A 37 -6.38 14.62 -1.32
C MET A 37 -6.70 15.89 -2.12
N ASP A 38 -6.96 15.76 -3.41
CA ASP A 38 -7.39 16.86 -4.27
C ASP A 38 -8.75 17.39 -3.82
N LYS A 39 -9.72 16.49 -3.57
CA LYS A 39 -11.05 16.89 -3.07
C LYS A 39 -11.00 17.52 -1.69
N VAL A 40 -10.13 17.06 -0.79
CA VAL A 40 -9.88 17.71 0.50
C VAL A 40 -9.34 19.13 0.31
N ARG A 41 -8.50 19.36 -0.70
CA ARG A 41 -8.00 20.70 -1.04
C ARG A 41 -9.12 21.59 -1.59
N ASP A 42 -9.95 21.04 -2.47
CA ASP A 42 -11.10 21.76 -3.04
C ASP A 42 -12.11 22.14 -1.95
N ALA A 43 -12.44 21.22 -1.05
CA ALA A 43 -13.32 21.51 0.09
C ALA A 43 -12.74 22.62 0.97
N LYS A 44 -11.43 22.64 1.23
CA LYS A 44 -10.76 23.75 1.95
C LYS A 44 -10.87 25.07 1.22
N ASN A 45 -10.70 25.07 -0.11
CA ASN A 45 -10.84 26.26 -0.94
C ASN A 45 -12.29 26.77 -0.95
N ILE A 46 -13.28 25.87 -1.06
CA ILE A 46 -14.70 26.19 -1.00
C ILE A 46 -15.07 26.77 0.36
N MET A 47 -14.51 26.27 1.47
CA MET A 47 -14.76 26.84 2.80
C MET A 47 -14.11 28.21 2.98
N GLY A 48 -12.88 28.41 2.50
CA GLY A 48 -12.18 29.71 2.58
C GLY A 48 -12.19 30.32 3.99
N LYS A 49 -12.63 31.58 4.12
CA LYS A 49 -12.74 32.28 5.41
C LYS A 49 -13.83 31.70 6.33
N ASP A 50 -14.85 31.07 5.76
CA ASP A 50 -15.97 30.47 6.50
C ASP A 50 -15.53 29.19 7.25
N SER A 51 -14.32 28.68 6.97
CA SER A 51 -13.70 27.57 7.70
C SER A 51 -13.51 27.84 9.20
N ALA A 52 -13.41 29.10 9.62
CA ALA A 52 -13.28 29.48 11.03
C ALA A 52 -14.65 29.72 11.73
N GLN A 53 -15.73 29.80 10.95
CA GLN A 53 -17.08 30.12 11.43
C GLN A 53 -18.06 29.03 10.97
N SER A 54 -18.83 29.30 9.92
CA SER A 54 -19.96 28.48 9.45
C SER A 54 -19.59 27.03 9.11
N PHE A 55 -18.33 26.74 8.75
CA PHE A 55 -17.87 25.41 8.35
C PHE A 55 -16.76 24.84 9.24
N LYS A 56 -16.69 25.27 10.50
CA LYS A 56 -15.65 24.83 11.46
C LYS A 56 -15.53 23.31 11.57
N HIS A 57 -16.66 22.58 11.62
CA HIS A 57 -16.65 21.12 11.74
C HIS A 57 -16.04 20.45 10.52
N TYR A 58 -16.39 20.90 9.32
CA TYR A 58 -15.81 20.41 8.08
C TYR A 58 -14.33 20.77 7.95
N ALA A 59 -13.92 21.95 8.40
CA ALA A 59 -12.52 22.33 8.43
C ALA A 59 -11.68 21.41 9.34
N VAL A 60 -12.20 21.05 10.50
CA VAL A 60 -11.57 20.07 11.41
C VAL A 60 -11.46 18.70 10.75
N LEU A 61 -12.53 18.22 10.12
CA LEU A 61 -12.53 16.93 9.41
C LEU A 61 -11.46 16.91 8.31
N MET A 62 -11.45 17.93 7.44
CA MET A 62 -10.45 18.07 6.36
C MET A 62 -9.02 18.19 6.87
N LYS A 63 -8.81 18.65 8.11
CA LYS A 63 -7.49 18.67 8.76
C LYS A 63 -7.06 17.27 9.20
N GLN A 64 -8.00 16.44 9.67
CA GLN A 64 -7.73 15.07 10.13
C GLN A 64 -7.54 14.07 8.99
N ILE A 65 -8.19 14.27 7.84
CA ILE A 65 -8.03 13.37 6.69
C ILE A 65 -6.58 13.37 6.18
N VAL A 66 -5.91 14.52 6.17
CA VAL A 66 -4.51 14.63 5.68
C VAL A 66 -3.56 13.65 6.38
N PRO A 67 -3.39 13.67 7.72
CA PRO A 67 -2.52 12.71 8.40
C PRO A 67 -3.00 11.26 8.25
N MET A 68 -4.31 11.00 8.15
CA MET A 68 -4.81 9.65 7.89
C MET A 68 -4.34 9.13 6.52
N MET A 69 -4.39 9.95 5.48
CA MET A 69 -3.91 9.57 4.14
C MET A 69 -2.40 9.36 4.10
N THR A 70 -1.64 10.20 4.83
CA THR A 70 -0.19 10.00 4.99
C THR A 70 0.12 8.69 5.72
N LEU A 71 -0.65 8.36 6.76
CA LEU A 71 -0.47 7.10 7.49
C LEU A 71 -0.78 5.88 6.62
N LYS A 72 -1.89 5.87 5.87
CA LYS A 72 -2.22 4.79 4.92
C LYS A 72 -1.10 4.61 3.88
N ALA A 73 -0.50 5.70 3.38
CA ALA A 73 0.63 5.61 2.45
C ALA A 73 1.84 4.87 3.05
N LYS A 74 2.19 5.16 4.30
CA LYS A 74 3.28 4.48 5.01
C LYS A 74 2.96 3.01 5.28
N ILE A 75 1.71 2.69 5.61
CA ILE A 75 1.29 1.30 5.82
C ILE A 75 1.50 0.47 4.54
N ILE A 76 1.08 1.00 3.39
CA ILE A 76 1.26 0.33 2.09
C ILE A 76 2.74 0.11 1.77
N GLU A 77 3.60 1.09 2.04
CA GLU A 77 5.04 0.98 1.85
C GLU A 77 5.64 -0.17 2.68
N VAL A 78 5.29 -0.23 3.96
CA VAL A 78 5.74 -1.30 4.87
C VAL A 78 5.19 -2.66 4.45
N GLU A 79 3.93 -2.74 4.01
CA GLU A 79 3.33 -3.98 3.49
C GLU A 79 4.06 -4.49 2.24
N TYR A 80 4.46 -3.58 1.35
CA TYR A 80 5.23 -3.93 0.15
C TYR A 80 6.63 -4.43 0.51
N GLN A 81 7.31 -3.75 1.44
CA GLN A 81 8.62 -4.19 1.96
C GLN A 81 8.51 -5.58 2.58
N LYS A 82 7.48 -5.83 3.40
CA LYS A 82 7.21 -7.14 4.01
C LYS A 82 7.06 -8.23 2.94
N LYS A 83 6.27 -7.99 1.89
CA LYS A 83 6.09 -8.96 0.79
C LYS A 83 7.41 -9.27 0.07
N THR A 84 8.24 -8.25 -0.14
CA THR A 84 9.55 -8.41 -0.77
C THR A 84 10.47 -9.28 0.08
N VAL A 85 10.57 -8.98 1.38
CA VAL A 85 11.39 -9.76 2.33
C VAL A 85 10.92 -11.21 2.43
N LEU A 86 9.60 -11.45 2.44
CA LEU A 86 9.06 -12.82 2.45
C LEU A 86 9.45 -13.60 1.20
N ARG A 87 9.39 -12.98 0.02
CA ARG A 87 9.82 -13.59 -1.24
C ARG A 87 11.31 -13.92 -1.21
N ASP A 88 12.14 -12.99 -0.77
CA ASP A 88 13.59 -13.20 -0.70
C ASP A 88 13.96 -14.34 0.27
N LEU A 89 13.22 -14.47 1.38
CA LEU A 89 13.36 -15.56 2.33
C LEU A 89 12.98 -16.91 1.70
N ASP A 90 11.84 -16.99 1.00
CA ASP A 90 11.42 -18.20 0.28
C ASP A 90 12.45 -18.61 -0.78
N GLU A 91 12.99 -17.66 -1.55
CA GLU A 91 14.05 -17.91 -2.52
C GLU A 91 15.33 -18.45 -1.86
N CYS A 92 15.72 -17.86 -0.72
CA CYS A 92 16.88 -18.30 0.04
C CYS A 92 16.70 -19.73 0.57
N MET A 93 15.54 -20.02 1.16
CA MET A 93 15.19 -21.37 1.62
C MET A 93 15.19 -22.39 0.47
N GLY A 94 14.67 -22.01 -0.69
CA GLY A 94 14.71 -22.84 -1.91
C GLY A 94 16.15 -23.15 -2.35
N LYS A 95 17.02 -22.13 -2.40
CA LYS A 95 18.44 -22.29 -2.75
C LYS A 95 19.16 -23.20 -1.75
N ILE A 96 18.97 -23.00 -0.44
CA ILE A 96 19.56 -23.85 0.60
C ILE A 96 19.13 -25.31 0.44
N LYS A 97 17.85 -25.56 0.16
CA LYS A 97 17.33 -26.91 -0.07
C LYS A 97 18.02 -27.58 -1.26
N VAL A 98 18.19 -26.86 -2.38
CA VAL A 98 18.90 -27.37 -3.56
C VAL A 98 20.36 -27.68 -3.23
N THR A 99 21.08 -26.73 -2.63
CA THR A 99 22.49 -26.92 -2.25
C THR A 99 22.66 -28.13 -1.31
N ASN A 100 21.81 -28.26 -0.30
CA ASN A 100 21.85 -29.42 0.60
C ASN A 100 21.57 -30.74 -0.11
N ASN A 101 20.67 -30.74 -1.10
CA ASN A 101 20.42 -31.94 -1.90
C ASN A 101 21.63 -32.32 -2.76
N GLU A 102 22.33 -31.34 -3.34
CA GLU A 102 23.56 -31.57 -4.11
C GLU A 102 24.71 -32.05 -3.22
N LEU A 103 24.93 -31.44 -2.06
CA LEU A 103 25.98 -31.84 -1.11
C LEU A 103 25.76 -33.24 -0.51
N ARG A 104 24.51 -33.70 -0.43
CA ARG A 104 24.17 -35.06 0.03
C ARG A 104 24.45 -36.13 -1.03
N LYS A 105 24.66 -35.77 -2.30
CA LYS A 105 25.04 -36.74 -3.33
C LYS A 105 26.45 -37.22 -3.04
N ASP A 106 26.59 -38.50 -2.75
CA ASP A 106 27.89 -39.14 -2.56
C ASP A 106 28.68 -39.07 -3.89
N PRO A 107 29.80 -38.32 -3.95
CA PRO A 107 30.57 -38.14 -5.17
C PRO A 107 31.27 -39.44 -5.62
N THR A 108 31.41 -40.44 -4.75
CA THR A 108 32.05 -41.72 -5.07
C THR A 108 31.12 -42.68 -5.83
N ARG A 109 29.80 -42.47 -5.78
CA ARG A 109 28.81 -43.35 -6.43
C ARG A 109 28.66 -43.13 -7.95
N ASN A 110 29.16 -42.01 -8.47
CA ASN A 110 29.20 -41.71 -9.91
C ASN A 110 30.60 -41.79 -10.51
N PHE A 111 31.60 -42.21 -9.74
CA PHE A 111 32.98 -42.30 -10.20
C PHE A 111 33.17 -43.60 -10.99
N THR A 112 32.88 -43.59 -12.29
CA THR A 112 33.22 -44.70 -13.20
C THR A 112 34.71 -44.66 -13.57
N GLY A 113 35.58 -44.65 -12.55
CA GLY A 113 37.00 -44.86 -12.74
C GLY A 113 37.24 -46.34 -12.98
N SER A 114 37.33 -46.75 -14.25
CA SER A 114 37.76 -48.10 -14.60
C SER A 114 39.14 -48.34 -14.00
N LYS A 115 39.21 -49.17 -12.95
CA LYS A 115 40.45 -49.58 -12.32
C LYS A 115 41.26 -50.33 -13.39
N ARG A 116 42.19 -49.63 -14.05
CA ARG A 116 43.08 -50.19 -15.06
C ARG A 116 43.91 -51.28 -14.37
N ARG A 117 43.47 -52.54 -14.50
CA ARG A 117 44.20 -53.72 -14.02
C ARG A 117 45.54 -53.74 -14.77
N ARG A 118 46.63 -53.56 -14.04
CA ARG A 118 47.98 -53.88 -14.50
C ARG A 118 48.13 -55.39 -14.61
#